data_AF-A0A7X1F9J4-F1
#
_entry.id   AF-A0A7X1F9J4-F1
#
_cell.length_a   1.000
_cell.length_b   1.000
_cell.length_c   1.000
_cell.angle_alpha   90.00
_cell.angle_beta   90.00
_cell.angle_gamma   90.00
#
_symmetry.space_group_name_H-M   'P 1'
#
loop_
_entity.id
_entity.type
_entity.pdbx_description
1 polymer ?
#
loop_
_entity_poly.entity_id
_entity_poly.type
_entity_poly.pdbx_seq_one_letter_code
_entity_poly.pdbx_strand_id
1 'polypeptide(L)'
;MASADFPATFAALRDLMLTAAPDQLVVTDQPGDLVLHTRTVDPRTGKPVWFGAVTLRKGYVAYHLCGFRGHRAHHSDLIARGNPR
;
A
#
# COMPACT_ATOMS: atom_id res chain seq x y z
N MET A 1 29.95 -0.50 -5.46
CA MET A 1 28.64 -0.63 -4.77
C MET A 1 27.73 0.42 -5.39
N ALA A 2 26.55 0.05 -5.89
CA ALA A 2 25.60 1.04 -6.41
C ALA A 2 25.24 2.00 -5.27
N SER A 3 25.38 3.31 -5.50
CA SER A 3 24.91 4.31 -4.55
C SER A 3 23.41 4.13 -4.38
N ALA A 4 22.93 4.03 -3.14
CA ALA A 4 21.50 3.89 -2.87
C ALA A 4 20.81 5.22 -3.17
N ASP A 5 20.09 5.29 -4.29
CA ASP A 5 19.22 6.42 -4.61
C ASP A 5 17.89 6.25 -3.88
N PHE A 6 17.87 6.72 -2.62
CA PHE A 6 16.67 6.65 -1.78
C PHE A 6 15.51 7.50 -2.31
N PRO A 7 15.70 8.72 -2.83
CA PRO A 7 14.62 9.46 -3.50
C PRO A 7 13.97 8.70 -4.65
N ALA A 8 14.77 8.09 -5.55
CA ALA A 8 14.23 7.29 -6.64
C ALA A 8 13.49 6.05 -6.14
N THR A 9 14.03 5.40 -5.10
CA THR A 9 13.40 4.23 -4.45
C THR A 9 12.07 4.61 -3.81
N PHE A 10 11.99 5.77 -3.14
CA PHE A 10 10.75 6.29 -2.57
C PHE A 10 9.69 6.51 -3.65
N ALA A 11 10.05 7.17 -4.76
CA ALA A 11 9.12 7.43 -5.86
C ALA A 11 8.55 6.11 -6.44
N ALA A 12 9.42 5.12 -6.68
CA ALA A 12 9.00 3.83 -7.19
C ALA A 12 8.07 3.08 -6.23
N LEU A 13 8.39 3.08 -4.92
CA LEU A 13 7.56 2.41 -3.91
C LEU A 13 6.22 3.12 -3.68
N ARG A 14 6.21 4.45 -3.75
CA ARG A 14 4.98 5.25 -3.71
C ARG A 14 4.04 4.84 -4.84
N ASP A 15 4.54 4.84 -6.07
CA ASP A 15 3.73 4.52 -7.25
C ASP A 15 3.24 3.07 -7.22
N LEU A 16 4.09 2.13 -6.78
CA LEU A 16 3.71 0.74 -6.58
C LEU A 16 2.58 0.60 -5.55
N MET A 17 2.70 1.28 -4.41
CA MET A 17 1.70 1.20 -3.35
C MET A 17 0.35 1.79 -3.77
N LEU A 18 0.35 2.94 -4.46
CA LEU A 18 -0.87 3.54 -4.98
C LEU A 18 -1.54 2.68 -6.06
N THR A 19 -0.73 2.05 -6.92
CA THR A 19 -1.24 1.16 -7.99
C THR A 19 -1.81 -0.14 -7.43
N ALA A 20 -1.14 -0.73 -6.44
CA ALA A 20 -1.56 -2.00 -5.83
C ALA A 20 -2.75 -1.84 -4.88
N ALA A 21 -2.99 -0.63 -4.37
CA ALA A 21 -3.98 -0.36 -3.33
C ALA A 21 -4.95 0.78 -3.72
N PRO A 22 -5.59 0.72 -4.91
CA PRO A 22 -6.42 1.82 -5.44
C PRO A 22 -7.66 2.10 -4.59
N ASP A 23 -8.11 1.11 -3.81
CA ASP A 23 -9.28 1.22 -2.94
C ASP A 23 -8.97 1.72 -1.53
N GLN A 24 -7.72 2.08 -1.24
CA GLN A 24 -7.33 2.60 0.07
C GLN A 24 -7.46 4.13 0.11
N LEU A 25 -7.57 4.67 1.32
CA LEU A 25 -7.66 6.10 1.58
C LEU A 25 -6.24 6.68 1.69
N VAL A 26 -5.91 7.59 0.78
CA VAL A 26 -4.67 8.38 0.88
C VAL A 26 -4.86 9.42 1.98
N VAL A 27 -4.13 9.25 3.09
CA VAL A 27 -4.16 10.19 4.22
C VAL A 27 -3.06 11.23 4.07
N THR A 28 -1.92 10.85 3.52
CA THR A 28 -0.80 11.75 3.25
C THR A 28 -0.12 11.30 1.97
N ASP A 29 0.18 12.26 1.11
CA ASP A 29 0.99 12.09 -0.10
C ASP A 29 1.82 13.36 -0.30
N GLN A 30 3.02 13.36 0.25
CA GLN A 30 3.95 14.48 0.24
C GLN A 30 5.36 13.97 -0.15
N PRO A 31 6.26 14.87 -0.58
CA PRO A 31 7.65 14.50 -0.82
C PRO A 31 8.28 13.82 0.41
N GLY A 32 8.58 12.53 0.27
CA GLY A 32 9.19 11.73 1.32
C GLY A 32 8.24 11.13 2.35
N ASP A 33 6.93 11.29 2.20
CA ASP A 33 5.95 10.63 3.08
C ASP A 33 4.65 10.28 2.34
N LEU A 34 4.33 8.99 2.33
CA LEU A 34 3.06 8.44 1.87
C LEU A 34 2.44 7.63 3.00
N VAL A 35 1.17 7.90 3.31
CA VAL A 35 0.41 7.14 4.32
C VAL A 35 -0.96 6.77 3.75
N LEU A 36 -1.26 5.47 3.75
CA LEU A 36 -2.56 4.93 3.35
C LEU A 36 -3.28 4.32 4.54
N HIS A 37 -4.58 4.59 4.63
CA HIS A 37 -5.50 3.92 5.54
C HIS A 37 -6.48 3.06 4.74
N THR A 38 -7.03 2.03 5.35
CA THR A 38 -8.11 1.26 4.77
C THR A 38 -9.43 2.01 4.81
N ARG A 39 -10.36 1.67 3.91
CA ARG A 39 -11.76 2.12 4.03
C ARG A 39 -12.49 1.47 5.21
N THR A 40 -11.95 0.39 5.78
CA THR A 40 -12.51 -0.27 6.95
C THR A 40 -12.27 0.57 8.20
N VAL A 41 -13.35 0.86 8.91
CA VAL A 41 -13.30 1.56 10.18
C VAL A 41 -13.13 0.55 11.32
N ASP A 42 -12.18 0.81 12.22
CA ASP A 42 -12.04 0.06 13.47
C ASP A 42 -13.26 0.37 14.36
N PRO A 43 -14.08 -0.64 14.74
CA PRO A 43 -15.28 -0.43 15.54
C PRO A 43 -14.98 0.09 16.95
N ARG A 44 -13.76 -0.10 17.46
CA ARG A 44 -13.36 0.36 18.79
C ARG A 44 -12.99 1.84 18.80
N THR A 45 -12.37 2.33 17.73
CA THR A 45 -11.83 3.71 17.67
C THR A 45 -12.64 4.62 16.76
N GLY A 46 -13.51 4.07 15.91
CA GLY A 46 -14.28 4.81 14.91
C GLY A 46 -13.43 5.40 13.80
N LYS A 47 -12.15 4.99 13.67
CA LYS A 47 -11.22 5.52 12.67
C LYS A 47 -10.86 4.49 11.61
N PRO A 48 -10.59 4.92 10.36
CA PRO A 48 -9.98 4.09 9.34
C PRO A 48 -8.73 3.36 9.84
N VAL A 49 -8.65 2.05 9.64
CA VAL A 49 -7.49 1.25 10.06
C VAL A 49 -6.29 1.62 9.19
N TRP A 50 -5.10 1.77 9.78
CA TRP A 50 -3.88 2.04 9.04
C TRP A 50 -3.50 0.86 8.12
N PHE A 51 -3.27 1.15 6.83
CA PHE A 51 -2.95 0.13 5.82
C PHE A 51 -1.44 0.01 5.63
N GLY A 52 -0.76 1.13 5.45
CA GLY A 52 0.68 1.14 5.26
C GLY A 52 1.24 2.53 5.02
N ALA A 53 2.57 2.62 4.91
CA ALA A 53 3.26 3.86 4.64
C ALA A 53 4.59 3.64 3.90
N VAL A 54 5.01 4.66 3.15
CA VAL A 54 6.35 4.78 2.59
C VAL A 54 6.96 6.07 3.09
N THR A 55 8.14 6.01 3.72
CA THR A 55 8.78 7.21 4.27
C THR A 55 10.24 7.28 3.85
N LEU A 56 10.64 8.41 3.27
CA LEU A 56 12.02 8.70 2.92
C LEU A 56 12.75 9.31 4.12
N ARG A 57 13.90 8.75 4.44
CA ARG A 57 14.82 9.26 5.47
C ARG A 57 16.21 9.44 4.87
N LYS A 58 17.10 10.12 5.59
CA LYS A 58 18.43 10.52 5.08
C LYS A 58 19.30 9.36 4.58
N GLY A 59 19.09 8.15 5.08
CA GLY A 59 19.90 6.98 4.72
C GLY A 59 19.09 5.71 4.46
N TYR A 60 17.76 5.82 4.34
CA TYR A 60 16.90 4.67 4.04
C TYR A 60 15.52 5.11 3.55
N VAL A 61 14.83 4.20 2.88
CA VAL A 61 13.38 4.28 2.66
C VAL A 61 12.72 3.21 3.50
N ALA A 62 11.75 3.60 4.31
CA ALA A 62 10.91 2.67 5.05
C ALA A 62 9.68 2.33 4.22
N TYR A 63 9.34 1.05 4.16
CA TYR A 63 8.12 0.54 3.54
C TYR A 63 7.42 -0.36 4.55
N HIS A 64 6.26 0.06 5.03
CA HIS A 64 5.51 -0.67 6.03
C HIS A 64 4.12 -1.02 5.53
N LEU A 65 3.73 -2.28 5.73
CA LEU A 65 2.40 -2.78 5.45
C LEU A 65 1.83 -3.42 6.71
N CYS A 66 0.60 -3.07 7.03
CA CYS A 66 -0.17 -3.78 8.03
C CYS A 66 -0.86 -4.96 7.35
N GLY A 67 -0.67 -6.17 7.89
CA GLY A 67 -1.38 -7.36 7.43
C GLY A 67 -2.87 -7.28 7.78
N PHE A 68 -3.65 -6.51 7.03
CA PHE A 68 -5.08 -6.43 7.24
C PHE A 68 -5.78 -7.66 6.61
N ARG A 69 -6.23 -8.57 7.47
CA ARG A 69 -6.88 -9.84 7.09
C ARG A 69 -8.32 -9.69 6.60
N GLY A 70 -8.82 -8.47 6.44
CA GLY A 70 -10.19 -8.17 5.99
C GLY A 70 -10.31 -7.75 4.52
N HIS A 71 -9.21 -7.73 3.76
CA HIS A 71 -9.30 -7.54 2.32
C HIS A 71 -9.90 -8.81 1.70
N ARG A 72 -11.20 -8.79 1.40
CA ARG A 72 -11.79 -9.68 0.40
C ARG A 72 -11.06 -9.33 -0.89
N ALA A 73 -10.07 -10.11 -1.27
CA ALA A 73 -9.46 -9.97 -2.58
C ALA A 73 -10.62 -10.01 -3.57
N HIS A 74 -10.82 -8.93 -4.33
CA HIS A 74 -11.58 -8.96 -5.57
C HIS A 74 -10.77 -9.81 -6.57
N HIS A 75 -10.53 -11.08 -6.23
CA HIS A 75 -10.06 -12.13 -7.11
C HIS A 75 -11.28 -12.92 -7.60
N SER A 76 -12.28 -12.18 -8.07
CA SER A 76 -13.36 -12.70 -8.89
C SER A 76 -13.01 -12.31 -10.32
N ASP A 77 -12.03 -13.00 -10.94
CA ASP A 77 -11.89 -13.06 -12.40
C ASP A 77 -10.86 -14.08 -12.94
N LEU A 78 -10.12 -14.80 -12.09
CA LEU A 78 -9.13 -15.80 -12.55
C LEU A 78 -9.57 -17.27 -12.45
N ILE A 79 -10.85 -17.56 -12.18
CA ILE A 79 -11.43 -18.92 -12.19
C ILE A 79 -12.63 -19.03 -13.15
N ALA A 80 -12.59 -18.34 -14.29
CA ALA A 80 -13.67 -18.38 -15.29
C ALA A 80 -13.19 -18.74 -16.72
N ARG A 81 -11.95 -19.23 -16.89
CA ARG A 81 -11.51 -19.84 -18.15
C ARG A 81 -11.44 -21.35 -17.95
N GLY A 82 -12.38 -22.01 -18.63
CA GLY A 82 -12.79 -23.38 -18.39
C GLY A 82 -11.73 -24.44 -18.61
N ASN A 83 -11.87 -25.51 -17.84
CA ASN A 83 -11.32 -26.81 -18.15
C ASN A 83 -12.47 -27.63 -18.78
N PRO A 84 -12.54 -27.76 -20.12
CA PRO A 84 -13.45 -28.74 -20.73
C PRO A 84 -12.90 -30.14 -20.46
N ARG A 85 -13.77 -30.99 -19.91
CA ARG A 85 -13.52 -32.42 -19.71
C ARG A 85 -13.34 -33.15 -21.04
#